data_AF-A0A0K1PQ26-F1
#
_entry.id   AF-A0A0K1PQ26-F1
#
_cell.length_a   1.000
_cell.length_b   1.000
_cell.length_c   1.000
_cell.angle_alpha   90.00
_cell.angle_beta   90.00
_cell.angle_gamma   90.00
#
_symmetry.space_group_name_H-M   'P 1'
#
loop_
_entity.id
_entity.type
_entity.pdbx_description
1 polymer ?
#
loop_
_entity_poly.entity_id
_entity_poly.type
_entity_poly.pdbx_seq_one_letter_code
_entity_poly.pdbx_strand_id
1 'polypeptide(L)' 'MCRLDCGTGRANCNGNQSDACETNIDSDPNNCGGCGITCNAVAGQACVQGRCVVEPCDDTVDAGRGPQ' A
#
# COMPACT_ATOMS: atom_id res chain seq x y z
N MET A 1 14.05 -6.65 25.22
CA MET A 1 14.16 -6.88 23.77
C MET A 1 13.96 -5.55 23.07
N CYS A 2 14.96 -5.04 22.36
CA CYS A 2 14.81 -3.83 21.55
C CYS A 2 14.26 -4.23 20.19
N ARG A 3 13.12 -3.66 19.79
CA ARG A 3 12.57 -3.80 18.43
C ARG A 3 13.07 -2.60 17.62
N LEU A 4 13.55 -2.86 16.41
CA LEU A 4 13.84 -1.83 15.43
C LEU A 4 12.53 -1.10 15.12
N ASP A 5 12.43 0.17 15.49
CA ASP A 5 11.30 1.03 15.13
C ASP A 5 11.69 1.84 13.90
N CYS A 6 11.01 1.57 12.79
CA CYS A 6 11.33 2.15 11.49
C CYS A 6 10.70 3.53 11.24
N GLY A 7 9.97 4.06 12.23
CA GLY A 7 9.01 5.12 12.00
C GLY A 7 7.79 4.64 11.21
N THR A 8 6.78 5.49 11.15
CA THR A 8 5.55 5.21 10.41
C THR A 8 5.85 5.03 8.92
N GLY A 9 5.29 3.98 8.31
CA GLY A 9 5.36 3.79 6.86
C GLY A 9 6.60 3.08 6.33
N ARG A 10 7.50 2.60 7.20
CA ARG A 10 8.70 1.85 6.76
C ARG A 10 8.84 0.52 7.48
N ALA A 11 9.44 -0.44 6.79
CA ALA A 11 9.76 -1.75 7.35
C ALA A 11 11.14 -2.23 6.88
N ASN A 12 11.77 -3.04 7.72
CA ASN A 12 12.97 -3.80 7.36
C ASN A 12 12.53 -5.16 6.84
N CYS A 13 12.58 -5.33 5.51
CA CYS A 13 12.09 -6.52 4.84
C CYS A 13 13.20 -7.53 4.55
N ASN A 14 14.46 -7.08 4.49
CA ASN A 14 15.61 -7.96 4.27
C ASN A 14 16.27 -8.45 5.57
N GLY A 15 15.81 -7.97 6.73
CA GLY A 15 16.36 -8.31 8.05
C GLY A 15 17.75 -7.72 8.33
N ASN A 16 18.23 -6.83 7.47
CA ASN A 16 19.55 -6.23 7.57
C ASN A 16 19.50 -5.01 8.47
N GLN A 17 20.21 -5.06 9.60
CA GLN A 17 20.23 -3.96 10.56
C GLN A 17 21.07 -2.78 10.09
N SER A 18 21.96 -2.97 9.12
CA SER A 18 22.85 -1.92 8.59
C SER A 18 22.11 -0.92 7.69
N ASP A 19 21.15 -1.39 6.90
CA ASP A 19 20.32 -0.58 5.99
C ASP A 19 18.85 -0.54 6.44
N ALA A 20 18.64 -0.78 7.74
CA ALA A 20 17.35 -0.93 8.39
C ALA A 20 16.27 0.01 7.84
N CYS A 21 15.06 -0.55 7.68
CA CYS A 21 13.86 0.19 7.29
C CYS A 21 13.92 0.65 5.83
N GLU A 22 14.64 -0.08 4.99
CA GLU A 22 14.86 0.18 3.57
C GLU A 22 13.57 0.22 2.75
N THR A 23 12.51 -0.46 3.18
CA THR A 23 11.27 -0.61 2.43
C THR A 23 10.21 0.39 2.88
N ASN A 24 9.64 1.12 1.92
CA ASN A 24 8.53 2.03 2.16
C ASN A 24 7.21 1.28 2.05
N ILE A 25 6.63 0.90 3.19
CA ILE A 25 5.36 0.17 3.22
C ILE A 25 4.15 1.08 3.02
N ASP A 26 4.32 2.41 3.01
CA ASP A 26 3.21 3.35 2.84
C ASP A 26 2.82 3.59 1.39
N SER A 27 3.75 3.37 0.46
CA SER A 27 3.58 3.73 -0.95
C SER A 27 4.11 2.68 -1.93
N ASP A 28 4.85 1.66 -1.46
CA ASP A 28 5.29 0.59 -2.33
C ASP A 28 4.13 -0.41 -2.56
N PRO A 29 3.64 -0.55 -3.81
CA PRO A 29 2.59 -1.51 -4.12
C PRO A 29 3.03 -2.96 -3.95
N ASN A 30 4.32 -3.27 -3.78
CA ASN A 30 4.80 -4.63 -3.51
C ASN A 30 5.03 -4.90 -2.01
N ASN A 31 4.95 -3.87 -1.15
CA ASN A 31 5.18 -3.97 0.28
C ASN A 31 4.15 -3.16 1.10
N CYS A 32 2.92 -3.03 0.59
CA CYS A 32 1.94 -2.10 1.12
C CYS A 32 1.38 -2.52 2.49
N GLY A 33 1.70 -1.77 3.53
CA GLY A 33 1.33 -2.10 4.92
C GLY A 33 2.23 -3.15 5.57
N GLY A 34 3.21 -3.69 4.84
CA GLY A 34 4.13 -4.71 5.34
C GLY A 34 4.93 -5.39 4.23
N CYS A 35 6.04 -6.00 4.62
CA CYS A 35 6.95 -6.70 3.72
C CYS A 35 6.24 -7.83 2.95
N GLY A 36 6.33 -7.80 1.61
CA GLY A 36 5.72 -8.79 0.73
C GLY A 36 4.21 -8.65 0.53
N ILE A 37 3.60 -7.57 1.01
CA ILE A 37 2.18 -7.29 0.75
C ILE A 37 2.05 -6.57 -0.59
N THR A 38 1.64 -7.31 -1.62
CA THR A 38 1.43 -6.75 -2.97
C THR A 38 -0.03 -6.31 -3.17
N CYS A 39 -0.24 -5.05 -3.52
CA CYS A 39 -1.50 -4.54 -4.03
C CYS A 39 -1.71 -4.99 -5.49
N ASN A 40 -2.94 -5.34 -5.86
CA ASN A 40 -3.25 -5.74 -7.22
C ASN A 40 -3.33 -4.52 -8.14
N ALA A 41 -2.19 -4.15 -8.73
CA ALA A 41 -2.10 -3.05 -9.69
C ALA A 41 -2.94 -3.32 -10.96
N VAL A 42 -3.15 -4.59 -11.35
CA VAL A 42 -4.01 -4.95 -12.49
C VAL A 42 -5.47 -4.60 -12.20
N ALA A 43 -5.88 -4.70 -10.94
CA ALA A 43 -7.20 -4.26 -10.46
C ALA A 43 -7.23 -2.75 -10.12
N GLY A 44 -6.19 -1.99 -10.44
CA GLY A 44 -6.12 -0.55 -10.15
C GLY A 44 -5.89 -0.22 -8.67
N GLN A 45 -5.37 -1.16 -7.87
CA GLN A 45 -5.09 -0.89 -6.46
C GLN A 45 -3.76 -0.16 -6.30
N ALA A 46 -3.82 1.07 -5.79
CA ALA A 46 -2.66 1.83 -5.34
C ALA A 46 -2.36 1.55 -3.86
N CYS A 47 -1.09 1.66 -3.47
CA CYS A 47 -0.72 1.68 -2.06
C CYS A 47 -0.78 3.10 -1.52
N VAL A 48 -1.68 3.35 -0.58
CA VAL A 48 -1.83 4.66 0.09
C VAL A 48 -1.86 4.45 1.58
N GLN A 49 -0.90 5.04 2.30
CA GLN A 49 -0.80 4.96 3.77
C GLN A 49 -0.77 3.50 4.27
N GLY A 50 -0.08 2.63 3.52
CA GLY A 50 0.06 1.22 3.86
C GLY A 50 -1.20 0.41 3.66
N ARG A 51 -2.13 0.91 2.85
CA ARG A 51 -3.37 0.22 2.50
C ARG A 51 -3.51 0.15 0.99
N CYS A 52 -3.80 -1.03 0.48
CA CYS A 52 -4.22 -1.19 -0.90
C CYS A 52 -5.61 -0.57 -1.06
N VAL A 53 -5.66 0.58 -1.71
CA VAL A 53 -6.89 1.28 -2.05
C VAL A 53 -7.12 1.14 -3.54
N VAL A 54 -8.35 0.85 -3.93
CA VAL A 54 -8.77 1.02 -5.33
C VAL A 54 -9.32 2.43 -5.44
N GLU A 55 -9.03 3.12 -6.55
CA GLU A 55 -9.78 4.33 -6.87
C GLU A 55 -11.26 3.92 -6.97
N PRO A 56 -12.15 4.41 -6.08
CA PRO A 56 -13.57 4.10 -6.22
C PRO A 56 -13.98 4.61 -7.59
N CYS A 57 -14.61 3.74 -8.38
CA CYS A 57 -15.36 4.21 -9.53
C CYS A 57 -16.33 5.26 -9.01
N ASP A 58 -16.25 6.48 -9.53
CA ASP A 58 -17.15 7.55 -9.11
C ASP A 58 -18.59 7.09 -9.36
N ASP A 59 -19.32 6.81 -8.28
CA ASP A 59 -20.69 6.29 -8.35
C ASP A 59 -21.66 7.31 -8.98
N THR A 60 -21.22 8.55 -9.28
CA THR A 60 -22.03 9.50 -10.07
C THR A 60 -22.12 9.11 -11.55
N VAL A 61 -21.36 8.09 -11.98
CA VAL A 61 -21.61 7.35 -13.22
C VAL A 61 -22.03 5.92 -12.91
N ASP A 62 -23.19 5.79 -12.25
CA ASP A 62 -24.01 4.58 -12.26
C ASP A 62 -23.99 3.95 -13.67
N ALA A 63 -23.33 2.81 -13.81
CA ALA A 63 -23.31 2.00 -15.03
C ALA A 63 -24.67 1.33 -15.30
N GLY A 64 -25.77 2.09 -15.24
CA GLY A 64 -27.12 1.54 -15.33
C GLY A 64 -28.29 2.52 -15.38
N ARG A 65 -28.13 3.85 -15.29
CA ARG A 65 -29.28 4.75 -15.47
C ARG A 65 -28.92 6.01 -16.27
N GLY A 66 -29.28 5.97 -17.55
CA GLY A 66 -29.44 7.18 -18.38
C GLY A 66 -30.50 8.14 -17.82
N PRO A 67 -30.72 9.27 -18.50
CA PRO A 67 -30.89 10.60 -17.91
C PRO A 67 -32.15 10.75 -17.05
N GLN A 68 -32.07 11.65 -16.07
CA GLN A 68 -33.24 12.37 -15.56
C GLN A 68 -33.39 13.68 -16.34
#